data_AF-A0A662HYL3-F1
#
_entry.id   AF-A0A662HYL3-F1
#
_cell.length_a   1.000
_cell.length_b   1.000
_cell.length_c   1.000
_cell.angle_alpha   90.00
_cell.angle_beta   90.00
_cell.angle_gamma   90.00
#
_symmetry.space_group_name_H-M   'P 1'
#
loop_
_entity.id
_entity.type
_entity.pdbx_description
1 polymer ?
#
loop_
_entity_poly.entity_id
_entity_poly.type
_entity_poly.pdbx_seq_one_letter_code
_entity_poly.pdbx_strand_id
1 'polypeptide(L)'
;RKGLKIEELREAPDCEECLKTEVDEGVLYCPECGRWYPIMEEIPILLPDELRNKEEDLRFLRKHKDNLPSKIVLEGKPWSLKEG
;
A
#
# COMPACT_ATOMS: atom_id res chain seq x y z
N ARG A 1 2.59 -15.37 -9.22
CA ARG A 1 2.61 -15.59 -10.70
C ARG A 1 3.66 -14.66 -11.28
N LYS A 2 4.50 -15.11 -12.22
CA LYS A 2 5.44 -14.24 -12.94
C LYS A 2 4.71 -13.70 -14.17
N GLY A 3 4.44 -12.40 -14.22
CA GLY A 3 3.88 -11.74 -15.40
C GLY A 3 4.91 -11.64 -16.51
N LEU A 4 4.45 -11.47 -17.76
CA LEU A 4 5.30 -11.05 -18.88
C LEU A 4 5.49 -9.54 -18.83
N LYS A 5 6.65 -9.05 -19.27
CA LYS A 5 6.84 -7.62 -19.53
C LYS A 5 6.06 -7.20 -20.78
N ILE A 6 5.74 -5.92 -20.88
CA ILE A 6 5.05 -5.35 -22.06
C ILE A 6 5.83 -5.64 -23.36
N GLU A 7 7.16 -5.55 -23.31
CA GLU A 7 8.06 -5.84 -24.45
C GLU A 7 8.06 -7.31 -24.89
N GLU A 8 7.59 -8.22 -24.03
CA GLU A 8 7.52 -9.67 -24.30
C GLU A 8 6.14 -10.09 -24.85
N LEU A 9 5.19 -9.16 -24.97
CA LEU A 9 3.85 -9.45 -25.45
C LEU A 9 3.84 -9.63 -26.98
N ARG A 10 3.14 -10.67 -27.45
CA ARG A 10 2.96 -10.93 -28.89
C ARG A 10 2.02 -9.93 -29.57
N GLU A 11 1.10 -9.37 -28.79
CA GLU A 11 0.07 -8.44 -29.22
C GLU A 11 0.03 -7.27 -28.23
N ALA A 12 -0.38 -6.09 -28.72
CA ALA A 12 -0.55 -4.94 -27.85
C ALA A 12 -1.61 -5.25 -26.78
N PRO A 13 -1.35 -4.97 -25.50
CA PRO A 13 -2.33 -5.20 -24.46
C PRO A 13 -3.50 -4.23 -24.60
N ASP A 14 -4.67 -4.65 -24.13
CA ASP A 14 -5.80 -3.74 -23.94
C ASP A 14 -5.53 -2.83 -22.73
N CYS A 15 -4.97 -1.66 -23.02
CA CYS A 15 -4.65 -0.66 -21.99
C CYS A 15 -5.92 -0.06 -21.36
N GLU A 16 -7.03 0.03 -22.09
CA GLU A 16 -8.28 0.60 -21.57
C GLU A 16 -8.85 -0.31 -20.47
N GLU A 17 -8.85 -1.62 -20.71
CA GLU A 17 -9.21 -2.62 -19.70
C GLU A 17 -8.28 -2.58 -18.48
N CYS A 18 -6.98 -2.32 -18.66
CA CYS A 18 -6.03 -2.18 -17.55
C CYS A 18 -6.28 -0.93 -16.70
N LEU A 19 -6.68 0.17 -17.33
CA LEU A 19 -6.85 1.48 -16.69
C LEU A 19 -8.25 1.70 -16.12
N LYS A 20 -9.19 0.75 -16.31
CA LYS A 20 -10.58 0.89 -15.84
C LYS A 20 -10.76 0.87 -14.33
N THR A 21 -9.75 0.47 -13.57
CA THR A 21 -9.83 0.31 -12.11
C THR A 21 -8.58 0.89 -11.49
N GLU A 22 -8.79 1.74 -10.49
CA GLU A 22 -7.74 2.45 -9.78
C GLU A 22 -7.79 2.10 -8.29
N VAL A 23 -6.66 2.32 -7.62
CA VAL A 23 -6.54 2.11 -6.17
C VAL A 23 -6.72 3.47 -5.50
N ASP A 24 -7.94 3.74 -5.02
CA ASP A 24 -8.25 4.96 -4.26
C ASP A 24 -7.53 4.97 -2.90
N GLU A 25 -7.64 3.88 -2.15
CA GLU A 25 -6.96 3.69 -0.86
C GLU A 25 -6.30 2.30 -0.77
N GLY A 26 -5.14 2.22 -0.12
CA GLY A 26 -4.38 0.98 -0.05
C GLY A 26 -3.10 1.07 0.76
N VAL A 27 -2.32 0.00 0.76
CA VAL A 27 -1.02 -0.06 1.46
C VAL A 27 0.01 -0.76 0.60
N LEU A 28 1.17 -0.12 0.44
CA LEU A 28 2.39 -0.77 -0.05
C LEU A 28 3.16 -1.33 1.14
N TYR A 29 3.48 -2.63 1.13
CA TYR A 29 4.16 -3.28 2.25
C TYR A 29 5.48 -3.91 1.79
N CYS A 30 6.57 -3.60 2.50
CA CYS A 30 7.87 -4.21 2.27
C CYS A 30 8.05 -5.42 3.20
N PRO A 31 8.07 -6.66 2.66
CA PRO A 31 8.24 -7.86 3.48
C PRO A 31 9.62 -7.99 4.10
N GLU A 32 10.64 -7.32 3.56
CA GLU A 32 12.02 -7.41 4.05
C GLU A 32 12.25 -6.60 5.33
N CYS A 33 11.68 -5.40 5.42
CA CYS A 33 11.89 -4.51 6.58
C CYS A 33 10.65 -4.32 7.47
N GLY A 34 9.46 -4.70 6.97
CA GLY A 34 8.19 -4.56 7.67
C GLY A 34 7.55 -3.17 7.56
N ARG A 35 8.06 -2.28 6.71
CA ARG A 35 7.46 -0.95 6.49
C ARG A 35 6.21 -1.04 5.64
N TRP A 36 5.24 -0.21 5.98
CA TRP A 36 4.03 -0.02 5.18
C TRP A 36 3.90 1.44 4.78
N TYR A 37 3.36 1.73 3.60
CA TYR A 37 3.12 3.09 3.11
C TYR A 37 1.66 3.23 2.69
N PRO A 38 0.92 4.23 3.17
CA PRO A 38 -0.46 4.44 2.76
C PRO A 38 -0.54 4.91 1.31
N ILE A 39 -1.58 4.47 0.61
CA ILE A 39 -2.12 5.09 -0.59
C ILE A 39 -3.39 5.79 -0.13
N MET A 40 -3.49 7.11 -0.34
CA MET A 40 -4.64 7.93 0.02
C MET A 40 -4.95 8.86 -1.14
N GLU A 41 -6.22 8.97 -1.52
CA GLU A 41 -6.65 9.76 -2.68
C GLU A 41 -5.82 9.41 -3.93
N GLU A 42 -5.64 8.11 -4.17
CA GLU A 42 -4.85 7.54 -5.29
C GLU A 42 -3.33 7.82 -5.24
N ILE A 43 -2.84 8.57 -4.25
CA ILE A 43 -1.43 8.95 -4.12
C ILE A 43 -0.70 8.07 -3.09
N PRO A 44 0.33 7.30 -3.50
CA PRO A 44 1.22 6.62 -2.57
C PRO A 44 2.10 7.61 -1.79
N ILE A 45 1.99 7.61 -0.47
CA ILE A 45 2.79 8.48 0.41
C ILE A 45 4.05 7.74 0.85
N LEU A 46 5.12 7.89 0.06
CA LEU A 46 6.42 7.24 0.26
C LEU A 46 7.40 8.08 1.10
N LEU A 47 6.89 8.68 2.18
CA LEU A 47 7.72 9.50 3.07
C LEU A 47 8.65 8.61 3.95
N PRO A 48 9.88 9.07 4.22
CA PRO A 48 10.73 8.53 5.28
C PRO A 48 10.05 8.55 6.65
N ASP A 49 10.41 7.63 7.55
CA ASP A 49 9.75 7.43 8.85
C ASP A 49 9.70 8.73 9.69
N GLU A 50 10.76 9.55 9.63
CA GLU A 50 10.90 10.81 10.36
C GLU A 50 10.01 11.95 9.85
N LEU A 51 9.50 11.83 8.62
CA LEU A 51 8.58 12.80 8.02
C LEU A 51 7.12 12.36 8.11
N ARG A 52 6.84 11.20 8.71
CA ARG A 52 5.47 10.66 8.82
C ARG A 52 4.75 11.20 10.04
N ASN A 53 3.51 11.62 9.83
CA ASN A 53 2.62 12.03 10.90
C ASN A 53 2.00 10.77 11.56
N LYS A 54 2.42 10.49 12.80
CA LYS A 54 1.97 9.30 13.54
C LYS A 54 0.47 9.26 13.72
N GLU A 55 -0.17 10.38 14.04
CA GLU A 55 -1.61 10.44 14.27
C GLU A 55 -2.41 10.16 13.00
N GLU A 56 -1.96 10.67 11.84
CA GLU A 56 -2.55 10.37 10.53
C GLU A 56 -2.44 8.89 10.18
N ASP A 57 -1.26 8.31 10.34
CA ASP A 57 -1.02 6.88 10.09
C ASP A 57 -1.88 5.99 10.98
N LEU A 58 -1.98 6.31 12.28
CA LEU A 58 -2.84 5.56 13.19
C LEU A 58 -4.33 5.74 12.87
N ARG A 59 -4.76 6.91 12.37
CA ARG A 59 -6.14 7.10 11.89
C ARG A 59 -6.41 6.24 10.66
N PHE A 60 -5.49 6.22 9.70
CA PHE A 60 -5.57 5.37 8.51
C PHE A 60 -5.69 3.90 8.89
N LEU A 61 -4.79 3.39 9.74
CA LEU A 61 -4.83 1.99 10.19
C LEU A 61 -6.14 1.66 10.91
N ARG A 62 -6.68 2.56 11.75
CA ARG A 62 -7.98 2.33 12.42
C ARG A 62 -9.14 2.27 11.43
N LYS A 63 -9.15 3.13 10.41
CA LYS A 63 -10.16 3.14 9.34
C LYS A 63 -10.13 1.83 8.53
N HIS A 64 -8.95 1.27 8.29
CA HIS A 64 -8.74 0.13 7.40
C HIS A 64 -8.43 -1.21 8.08
N LYS A 65 -8.46 -1.27 9.42
CA LYS A 65 -8.02 -2.44 10.20
C LYS A 65 -8.66 -3.77 9.79
N ASP A 66 -9.92 -3.75 9.35
CA ASP A 66 -10.70 -4.95 9.02
C ASP A 66 -10.41 -5.44 7.59
N ASN A 67 -9.82 -4.58 6.74
CA ASN A 67 -9.46 -4.87 5.35
C ASN A 67 -7.96 -5.15 5.17
N LEU A 68 -7.14 -4.76 6.14
CA LEU A 68 -5.69 -4.92 6.07
C LEU A 68 -5.21 -6.21 6.78
N PRO A 69 -4.17 -6.88 6.27
CA PRO A 69 -3.53 -7.98 6.97
C PRO A 69 -3.07 -7.59 8.37
N SER A 70 -3.26 -8.46 9.36
CA SER A 70 -2.90 -8.22 10.76
C SER A 70 -1.43 -7.84 10.95
N LYS A 71 -0.52 -8.42 10.18
CA LYS A 71 0.92 -8.06 10.20
C LYS A 71 1.19 -6.58 9.88
N ILE A 72 0.34 -5.93 9.09
CA ILE A 72 0.47 -4.49 8.79
C ILE A 72 -0.13 -3.71 9.95
N VAL A 73 -1.35 -4.06 10.35
CA VAL A 73 -2.11 -3.35 11.37
C VAL A 73 -1.44 -3.39 12.74
N LEU A 74 -0.83 -4.53 13.11
CA LEU A 74 -0.31 -4.79 14.45
C LEU A 74 1.22 -4.84 14.53
N GLU A 75 1.93 -4.95 13.42
CA GLU A 75 3.40 -5.12 13.44
C GLU A 75 4.11 -4.22 12.43
N GLY A 76 3.35 -3.46 11.64
CA GLY A 76 3.87 -2.59 10.61
C GLY A 76 4.73 -1.45 11.17
N LYS A 77 5.81 -1.14 10.44
CA LYS A 77 6.66 0.03 10.71
C LYS A 77 6.27 1.21 9.82
N PRO A 78 6.46 2.45 10.29
CA PRO A 78 7.00 2.83 11.60
C PRO A 78 5.97 2.75 12.72
N TRP A 79 4.67 2.83 12.41
CA TRP A 79 3.59 2.84 13.39
C TRP A 79 2.62 1.69 13.16
N SER A 80 2.13 1.12 14.26
CA SER A 80 1.09 0.07 14.25
C SER A 80 0.07 0.34 15.35
N LEU A 81 -1.04 -0.40 15.34
CA LEU A 81 -2.07 -0.37 16.39
C LEU A 81 -1.75 -1.27 17.58
N LYS A 82 -0.63 -2.01 17.55
CA LYS A 82 -0.19 -2.81 18.69
C LYS A 82 0.55 -1.90 19.66
N GLU A 83 -0.02 -1.79 20.86
CA GLU A 83 0.44 -0.96 21.98
C GLU A 83 0.40 0.55 21.72
N GLY A 84 -0.79 1.10 21.93
CA GLY A 84 -0.98 2.04 23.03
C GLY A 84 -1.66 1.31 24.20
#